data_AF-A0A931Z5Q4-F1
#
_entry.id   AF-A0A931Z5Q4-F1
#
_cell.length_a   1.000
_cell.length_b   1.000
_cell.length_c   1.000
_cell.angle_alpha   90.00
_cell.angle_beta   90.00
_cell.angle_gamma   90.00
#
_symmetry.space_group_name_H-M   'P 1'
#
loop_
_entity.id
_entity.type
_entity.pdbx_description
1 polymer ?
#
loop_
_entity_poly.entity_id
_entity_poly.type
_entity_poly.pdbx_seq_one_letter_code
_entity_poly.pdbx_strand_id
1 'polypeptide(L)' 'MNWKIEITEPHSGELGEAIKHEDHALVMEEYSYEPGHKLEVYVHDVSDPHWHIFTDLDTGHRVKIPVEKYHRTG' A
#
# COMPACT_ATOMS: atom_id res chain seq x y z
N MET A 1 -3.55 -13.18 1.89
CA MET A 1 -2.31 -13.73 1.28
C MET A 1 -1.23 -12.71 1.55
N ASN A 2 -0.04 -13.12 2.00
CA ASN A 2 1.02 -12.18 2.35
C ASN A 2 2.07 -12.13 1.24
N TRP A 3 2.48 -10.93 0.84
CA TRP A 3 3.55 -10.70 -0.12
C TRP A 3 4.67 -9.90 0.54
N LYS A 4 5.88 -10.08 0.02
CA LYS A 4 6.97 -9.14 0.24
C LYS A 4 7.05 -8.23 -0.96
N ILE A 5 7.02 -6.93 -0.72
CA ILE A 5 7.15 -5.92 -1.77
C ILE A 5 8.28 -4.98 -1.42
N GLU A 6 8.97 -4.47 -2.42
CA GLU A 6 9.93 -3.39 -2.26
C GLU A 6 9.42 -2.17 -3.02
N ILE A 7 9.43 -1.02 -2.37
CA ILE A 7 8.99 0.24 -2.94
C ILE A 7 10.09 0.77 -3.86
N THR A 8 9.77 1.06 -5.12
CA THR A 8 10.76 1.49 -6.13
C THR A 8 10.85 3.00 -6.25
N GLU A 9 9.80 3.71 -5.87
CA GLU A 9 9.69 5.18 -5.94
C GLU A 9 9.06 5.71 -4.65
N PRO A 10 9.37 6.96 -4.24
CA PRO A 10 8.76 7.51 -3.04
C PRO A 10 7.24 7.47 -3.18
N HIS A 11 6.60 6.79 -2.23
CA HIS A 11 5.15 6.65 -2.21
C HIS A 11 4.62 7.22 -0.90
N SER A 12 3.92 8.33 -1.02
CA SER A 12 2.98 8.79 -0.01
C SER A 12 1.58 8.33 -0.39
N GLY A 13 0.84 7.82 0.59
CA GLY A 13 -0.57 7.51 0.38
C GLY A 13 -1.39 7.97 1.57
N GLU A 14 -2.67 8.19 1.33
CA GLU A 14 -3.63 8.54 2.36
C GLU A 14 -4.31 7.25 2.83
N LEU A 15 -4.42 7.05 4.15
CA LEU A 15 -5.14 5.91 4.74
C LEU A 15 -6.59 5.76 4.20
N GLY A 16 -7.18 6.84 3.69
CA GLY A 16 -8.52 6.86 3.09
C GLY A 16 -8.63 6.34 1.65
N GLU A 17 -7.54 6.28 0.88
CA GLU A 17 -7.61 5.82 -0.52
C GLU A 17 -7.73 4.29 -0.67
N ALA A 18 -7.43 3.54 0.39
CA ALA A 18 -7.42 2.09 0.40
C ALA A 18 -8.78 1.47 0.81
N ILE A 19 -9.82 2.30 1.01
CA ILE A 19 -11.17 1.86 1.36
C ILE A 19 -12.09 2.18 0.16
N LYS A 20 -12.80 1.18 -0.37
CA LYS A 20 -13.88 1.41 -1.35
C LYS A 20 -14.90 2.35 -0.71
N HIS A 21 -14.99 3.57 -1.23
CA HIS A 21 -15.72 4.69 -0.66
C HIS A 21 -17.13 4.33 -0.19
N GLU A 22 -17.33 4.27 1.13
CA GLU A 22 -18.63 4.57 1.75
C GLU A 22 -18.51 5.10 3.20
N ASP A 23 -17.35 4.97 3.86
CA ASP A 23 -17.16 5.44 5.25
C ASP A 23 -15.81 6.19 5.40
N HIS A 24 -15.77 7.45 4.99
CA HIS A 24 -14.60 8.33 5.20
C HIS A 24 -14.67 8.98 6.58
N ALA A 25 -14.11 8.32 7.60
CA ALA A 25 -13.65 8.99 8.81
C ALA A 25 -12.18 9.39 8.60
N LEU A 26 -11.96 10.68 8.39
CA LEU A 26 -10.68 11.34 8.15
C LEU A 26 -9.67 11.06 9.28
N VAL A 27 -8.81 10.05 9.11
CA VAL A 27 -7.54 9.95 9.83
C VAL A 27 -6.45 10.14 8.79
N MET A 28 -5.97 11.39 8.69
CA MET A 28 -4.88 11.80 7.81
C MET A 28 -3.55 11.45 8.48
N GLU A 29 -3.17 10.18 8.46
CA GLU A 29 -1.77 9.81 8.69
C GLU A 29 -1.09 9.67 7.32
N GLU A 30 -0.23 10.65 7.02
CA GLU A 30 0.62 10.64 5.84
C GLU A 30 1.79 9.70 6.11
N TYR A 31 1.80 8.53 5.46
CA TYR A 31 2.96 7.65 5.46
C TYR A 31 3.80 7.93 4.22
N SER A 32 5.12 7.85 4.35
CA SER A 32 6.06 8.01 3.24
C SER A 32 7.03 6.84 3.26
N TYR A 33 7.02 6.03 2.20
CA TYR A 33 8.02 4.98 2.01
C TYR A 33 9.11 5.49 1.08
N GLU A 34 10.37 5.31 1.49
CA GLU A 34 11.53 5.60 0.64
C GLU A 34 11.75 4.48 -0.40
N PRO A 35 12.33 4.80 -1.57
CA PRO A 35 12.81 3.79 -2.51
C PRO A 35 13.76 2.78 -1.84
N GLY A 36 13.57 1.50 -2.14
CA GLY A 36 14.31 0.39 -1.56
C GLY A 36 13.74 -0.12 -0.23
N HIS A 37 12.67 0.49 0.31
CA HIS A 37 12.02 -0.01 1.52
C HIS A 37 11.27 -1.32 1.21
N LYS A 38 11.63 -2.38 1.93
CA LYS A 38 10.98 -3.69 1.85
C LYS A 38 9.87 -3.79 2.89
N LEU A 39 8.67 -4.08 2.44
CA LEU A 39 7.47 -4.23 3.26
C LEU A 39 6.97 -5.67 3.19
N GLU A 40 6.58 -6.22 4.33
CA GLU A 40 5.73 -7.40 4.34
C GLU A 40 4.28 -6.94 4.39
N VAL A 41 3.49 -7.33 3.39
CA VAL A 41 2.13 -6.83 3.22
C VAL A 41 1.10 -7.94 3.15
N TYR A 42 -0.05 -7.71 3.76
CA TYR A 42 -1.25 -8.48 3.48
C TYR A 42 -1.94 -7.93 2.22
N VAL A 43 -2.21 -8.80 1.25
CA VAL A 43 -2.85 -8.44 -0.01
C VAL A 43 -4.37 -8.44 0.12
N HIS A 44 -4.99 -7.30 -0.17
CA HIS A 44 -6.45 -7.16 -0.16
C HIS A 44 -7.06 -7.16 -1.56
N ASP A 45 -6.51 -6.37 -2.49
CA ASP A 45 -7.01 -6.29 -3.85
C ASP A 45 -5.83 -6.10 -4.83
N VAL A 46 -5.72 -7.01 -5.79
CA VAL A 46 -4.73 -6.95 -6.89
C VAL A 46 -5.40 -7.16 -8.25
N SER A 47 -6.71 -6.91 -8.31
CA SER A 47 -7.51 -7.11 -9.52
C SER A 47 -7.44 -5.92 -10.47
N ASP A 48 -7.19 -4.70 -9.95
CA ASP A 48 -7.01 -3.51 -10.76
C ASP A 48 -5.58 -3.45 -11.33
N PRO A 49 -5.40 -3.24 -12.63
CA PRO A 49 -4.07 -3.28 -13.27
C PRO A 49 -3.22 -2.03 -13.00
N HIS A 50 -3.77 -0.97 -12.42
CA HIS A 50 -3.07 0.29 -12.17
C HIS A 50 -2.65 0.43 -10.71
N TRP A 51 -3.47 -0.07 -9.77
CA TRP A 51 -3.21 0.05 -8.35
C TRP A 51 -3.64 -1.19 -7.59
N HIS A 52 -2.95 -1.47 -6.50
CA HIS A 52 -3.28 -2.58 -5.60
C HIS A 52 -3.42 -2.08 -4.17
N ILE A 53 -4.19 -2.82 -3.37
CA ILE A 53 -4.46 -2.52 -1.97
C ILE A 53 -3.78 -3.56 -1.09
N PHE A 54 -3.00 -3.05 -0.15
CA PHE A 54 -2.21 -3.81 0.79
C PHE A 54 -2.46 -3.33 2.22
N THR A 55 -2.12 -4.15 3.20
CA THR A 55 -1.87 -3.70 4.57
C THR A 55 -0.43 -4.01 4.91
N ASP A 56 0.35 -2.99 5.25
CA ASP A 56 1.68 -3.12 5.83
C ASP A 56 1.57 -3.85 7.18
N LEU A 57 2.24 -5.00 7.30
CA LEU A 57 2.16 -5.84 8.50
C LEU A 57 2.99 -5.29 9.65
N ASP A 58 3.97 -4.43 9.38
CA ASP A 58 4.80 -3.81 10.42
C ASP A 58 4.04 -2.68 11.12
N THR A 59 3.32 -1.86 10.35
CA THR A 59 2.58 -0.70 10.87
C THR A 59 1.08 -0.96 11.06
N GLY A 60 0.52 -1.98 10.40
CA GLY A 60 -0.92 -2.22 10.32
C GLY A 60 -1.64 -1.27 9.35
N HIS A 61 -0.92 -0.41 8.63
CA HIS A 61 -1.52 0.60 7.76
C HIS A 61 -2.00 0.01 6.45
N ARG A 62 -3.22 0.40 6.04
CA ARG A 62 -3.74 0.03 4.74
C ARG A 62 -3.31 1.04 3.69
N VAL A 63 -2.73 0.54 2.60
CA VAL A 63 -2.06 1.35 1.60
C VAL A 63 -2.53 0.96 0.20
N LYS A 64 -2.80 1.95 -0.63
CA LYS A 64 -3.04 1.78 -2.07
C LYS A 64 -1.77 2.19 -2.81
N ILE A 65 -1.19 1.29 -3.58
CA ILE A 65 0.10 1.51 -4.26
C ILE A 65 -0.08 1.24 -5.76
N PRO A 66 0.34 2.18 -6.63
CA PRO A 66 0.42 1.94 -8.07
C PRO A 66 1.33 0.74 -8.40
N VAL A 67 0.97 -0.05 -9.40
CA VAL A 67 1.72 -1.27 -9.76
C VAL A 67 3.16 -0.97 -10.20
N GLU A 68 3.42 0.22 -10.74
CA GLU A 68 4.76 0.68 -11.14
C GLU A 68 5.68 1.07 -9.96
N LYS A 69 5.10 1.37 -8.79
CA LYS A 69 5.83 1.91 -7.62
C LYS A 69 6.32 0.85 -6.65
N TYR A 70 6.11 -0.42 -6.94
CA TYR A 70 6.63 -1.50 -6.13
C TYR A 70 6.95 -2.73 -6.97
N HIS A 71 7.82 -3.60 -6.47
CA HIS A 71 8.05 -4.92 -7.03
C HIS A 71 7.91 -6.00 -5.98
N ARG A 72 7.37 -7.15 -6.37
CA ARG A 72 7.22 -8.30 -5.47
C ARG A 72 8.57 -9.00 -5.31
N THR A 73 9.01 -9.17 -4.07
CA THR A 73 10.29 -9.78 -3.69
C THR A 73 10.05 -11.11 -2.96
N GLY A 74 9.53 -12.12 -3.67
CA GLY A 74 9.31 -13.48 -3.14
C GLY A 74 8.04 -13.64 -2.32
#